data_AF-A0AAU5LM04-F1
#
_entry.id   AF-A0AAU5LM04-F1
#
_cell.length_a   1.000
_cell.length_b   1.000
_cell.length_c   1.000
_cell.angle_alpha   90.00
_cell.angle_beta   90.00
_cell.angle_gamma   90.00
#
_symmetry.space_group_name_H-M   'P 1'
#
loop_
_entity.id
_entity.type
_entity.pdbx_description
1 polymer ?
#
loop_
_entity_poly.entity_id
_entity_poly.type
_entity_poly.pdbx_seq_one_letter_code
_entity_poly.pdbx_strand_id
1 'polypeptide(L)'
;MTLTRWHVGPWTARGTAPGEPLQPGRRRTPDELNFDIVGLARILGRRLSGPEELQVRLWQNELRPTHTRLCGVHTLADPANAELLAATAEKAFEWLQAQAPEGYRFVRTDAVYLEGGPALVVWEAPDGWVVGDAACRWAGPFETEAEASQALPEVQVQRATK
;
A
#
# COMPACT_ATOMS: atom_id res chain seq x y z
N MET A 1 -25.12 6.18 6.44
CA MET A 1 -23.70 6.16 6.87
C MET A 1 -22.90 5.50 5.76
N THR A 2 -21.82 6.13 5.30
CA THR A 2 -20.99 5.60 4.20
C THR A 2 -19.82 4.84 4.82
N LEU A 3 -19.74 3.53 4.60
CA LEU A 3 -18.59 2.72 5.02
C LEU A 3 -17.37 3.12 4.18
N THR A 4 -16.49 3.94 4.74
CA THR A 4 -15.17 4.22 4.14
C THR A 4 -14.21 3.10 4.53
N ARG A 5 -14.24 1.99 3.79
CA ARG A 5 -13.31 0.88 4.02
C ARG A 5 -11.97 1.16 3.32
N TRP A 6 -10.88 1.00 4.06
CA TRP A 6 -9.52 1.07 3.52
C TRP A 6 -9.01 -0.33 3.18
N HIS A 7 -8.30 -0.46 2.06
CA HIS A 7 -7.68 -1.72 1.67
C HIS A 7 -6.52 -2.06 2.61
N VAL A 8 -6.53 -3.24 3.25
CA VAL A 8 -5.41 -3.75 4.05
C VAL A 8 -4.58 -4.70 3.21
N GLY A 9 -3.26 -4.58 3.31
CA GLY A 9 -2.32 -5.24 2.39
C GLY A 9 -1.35 -4.25 1.74
N PRO A 10 -0.64 -4.66 0.68
CA PRO A 10 0.35 -3.80 0.02
C PRO A 10 -0.33 -2.74 -0.86
N TRP A 11 0.09 -1.49 -0.69
CA TRP A 11 -0.33 -0.33 -1.49
C TRP A 11 0.70 0.08 -2.54
N THR A 12 1.91 -0.49 -2.48
CA THR A 12 2.95 -0.36 -3.50
C THR A 12 3.37 -1.74 -3.99
N ALA A 13 4.06 -1.79 -5.13
CA ALA A 13 4.80 -2.99 -5.50
C ALA A 13 5.90 -3.27 -4.47
N ARG A 14 6.31 -4.54 -4.36
CA ARG A 14 7.45 -4.93 -3.51
C ARG A 14 8.75 -4.45 -4.12
N GLY A 15 9.58 -3.81 -3.32
CA GLY A 15 10.95 -3.45 -3.61
C GLY A 15 11.96 -4.44 -3.07
N THR A 16 13.21 -4.21 -3.47
CA THR A 16 14.37 -4.97 -3.03
C THR A 16 14.80 -4.43 -1.67
N ALA A 17 14.97 -5.30 -0.68
CA ALA A 17 15.40 -4.86 0.65
C ALA A 17 16.87 -4.40 0.63
N PRO A 18 17.29 -3.52 1.55
CA PRO A 18 18.69 -3.12 1.66
C PRO A 18 19.62 -4.33 1.80
N GLY A 19 20.65 -4.39 0.94
CA GLY A 19 21.63 -5.48 0.93
C GLY A 19 21.21 -6.74 0.17
N GLU A 20 19.98 -6.82 -0.32
CA GLU A 20 19.55 -7.91 -1.21
C GLU A 20 19.95 -7.62 -2.68
N PRO A 21 20.22 -8.66 -3.48
CA PRO A 21 20.43 -8.47 -4.91
C PRO A 21 19.15 -7.99 -5.60
N LEU A 22 19.30 -7.07 -6.56
CA LEU A 22 18.20 -6.60 -7.41
C LEU A 22 17.57 -7.77 -8.17
N GLN A 23 16.25 -7.75 -8.29
CA GLN A 23 15.48 -8.76 -9.02
C GLN A 23 14.61 -8.09 -10.10
N PRO A 24 15.21 -7.71 -11.25
CA PRO A 24 14.48 -7.17 -12.40
C PRO A 24 13.24 -7.98 -12.77
N GLY A 25 12.15 -7.30 -13.08
CA GLY A 25 10.86 -7.87 -13.43
C GLY A 25 10.09 -8.50 -12.25
N ARG A 26 10.65 -8.52 -11.03
CA ARG A 26 10.02 -9.08 -9.83
C ARG A 26 9.90 -8.09 -8.68
N ARG A 27 10.95 -7.32 -8.40
CA ARG A 27 11.00 -6.35 -7.29
C ARG A 27 11.47 -5.00 -7.79
N ARG A 28 10.89 -3.92 -7.24
CA ARG A 28 11.35 -2.55 -7.46
C ARG A 28 12.80 -2.37 -6.99
N THR A 29 13.53 -1.47 -7.62
CA THR A 29 14.78 -0.95 -7.03
C THR A 29 14.45 -0.06 -5.83
N PRO A 30 15.43 0.30 -4.98
CA PRO A 30 15.20 1.26 -3.91
C PRO A 30 14.63 2.59 -4.41
N ASP A 31 15.15 3.13 -5.52
CA ASP A 31 14.67 4.38 -6.11
C ASP A 31 13.24 4.27 -6.63
N GLU A 32 12.92 3.18 -7.34
CA GLU A 32 11.56 2.98 -7.81
C GLU A 32 10.56 2.80 -6.66
N LEU A 33 10.94 2.12 -5.57
CA LEU A 33 10.09 1.99 -4.38
C LEU A 33 9.88 3.36 -3.70
N ASN A 34 10.95 4.13 -3.52
CA ASN A 34 10.86 5.48 -2.97
C ASN A 34 9.95 6.37 -3.83
N PHE A 35 10.04 6.24 -5.15
CA PHE A 35 9.17 6.94 -6.07
C PHE A 35 7.70 6.49 -5.97
N ASP A 36 7.45 5.18 -5.83
CA ASP A 36 6.10 4.63 -5.58
C ASP A 36 5.51 5.19 -4.27
N ILE A 37 6.31 5.34 -3.20
CA ILE A 37 5.88 5.94 -1.91
C ILE A 37 5.46 7.40 -2.08
N VAL A 38 6.28 8.20 -2.78
CA VAL A 38 5.95 9.59 -3.09
C VAL A 38 4.67 9.66 -3.93
N GLY A 39 4.53 8.78 -4.92
CA GLY A 39 3.33 8.66 -5.74
C GLY A 39 2.07 8.33 -4.94
N LEU A 40 2.17 7.36 -4.02
CA LEU A 40 1.08 6.94 -3.14
C LEU A 40 0.56 8.10 -2.27
N ALA A 41 1.47 8.82 -1.60
CA ALA A 41 1.08 9.97 -0.78
C ALA A 41 0.33 11.03 -1.60
N ARG A 42 0.74 11.27 -2.85
CA ARG A 42 0.06 12.21 -3.76
C ARG A 42 -1.32 11.72 -4.18
N ILE A 43 -1.46 10.43 -4.53
CA ILE A 43 -2.76 9.81 -4.86
C ILE A 43 -3.73 9.95 -3.69
N LEU A 44 -3.23 9.81 -2.46
CA LEU A 44 -4.00 9.97 -1.23
C LEU A 44 -4.21 11.43 -0.80
N GLY A 45 -3.69 12.41 -1.54
CA GLY A 45 -4.04 13.81 -1.39
C GLY A 45 -2.92 14.72 -0.86
N ARG A 46 -1.71 14.21 -0.60
CA ARG A 46 -0.56 15.04 -0.24
C ARG A 46 -0.27 16.02 -1.38
N ARG A 47 -0.36 17.32 -1.07
CA ARG A 47 -0.01 18.39 -2.01
C ARG A 47 1.48 18.71 -1.90
N LEU A 48 2.07 19.00 -3.05
CA LEU A 48 3.46 19.42 -3.20
C LEU A 48 3.51 20.89 -3.65
N SER A 49 4.58 21.57 -3.29
CA SER A 49 4.91 22.88 -3.84
C SER A 49 5.32 22.79 -5.32
N GLY A 50 5.33 23.93 -6.03
CA GLY A 50 5.75 24.00 -7.43
C GLY A 50 7.14 23.40 -7.70
N PRO A 51 8.18 23.75 -6.92
CA PRO A 51 9.51 23.15 -7.05
C PRO A 51 9.53 21.64 -6.80
N GLU A 52 8.79 21.15 -5.80
CA GLU A 52 8.69 19.70 -5.52
C GLU A 52 7.99 18.95 -6.67
N GLU A 53 6.96 19.54 -7.27
CA GLU A 53 6.29 18.97 -8.46
C GLU A 53 7.24 18.87 -9.66
N LEU A 54 8.09 19.87 -9.88
CA LEU A 54 9.11 19.82 -10.92
C LEU A 54 10.14 18.72 -10.63
N GLN A 55 10.59 18.60 -9.39
CA GLN A 55 11.52 17.55 -8.98
C GLN A 55 10.95 16.15 -9.22
N VAL A 56 9.68 15.94 -8.86
CA VAL A 56 8.99 14.65 -9.11
C VAL A 56 8.93 14.33 -10.60
N ARG A 57 8.72 15.32 -11.47
CA ARG A 57 8.74 15.11 -12.93
C ARG A 57 10.13 14.75 -13.46
N LEU A 58 11.19 15.30 -12.88
CA LEU A 58 12.57 14.94 -13.25
C LEU A 58 12.84 13.47 -12.90
N TRP A 59 12.56 13.05 -11.67
CA TRP A 59 12.68 11.64 -11.28
C TRP A 59 11.82 10.72 -12.15
N GLN A 60 10.59 11.14 -12.49
CA GLN A 60 9.70 10.37 -13.35
C GLN A 60 10.31 10.08 -14.74
N ASN A 61 11.08 11.01 -15.29
CA ASN A 61 11.72 10.82 -16.60
C ASN A 61 12.84 9.77 -16.55
N GLU A 62 13.56 9.67 -15.43
CA GLU A 62 14.65 8.71 -15.26
C GLU A 62 14.15 7.32 -14.82
N LEU A 63 13.09 7.27 -13.99
CA LEU A 63 12.57 6.03 -13.39
C LEU A 63 11.49 5.34 -14.23
N ARG A 64 11.21 5.79 -15.45
CA ARG A 64 10.28 5.17 -16.41
C ARG A 64 11.03 4.57 -17.61
N PRO A 65 10.58 3.43 -18.17
CA PRO A 65 9.22 3.25 -18.71
C PRO A 65 8.19 2.55 -17.81
N THR A 66 6.94 2.92 -18.05
CA THR A 66 5.70 2.46 -17.43
C THR A 66 5.26 1.03 -17.81
N HIS A 67 6.16 0.05 -17.94
CA HIS A 67 5.73 -1.34 -18.17
C HIS A 67 5.86 -2.18 -16.91
N THR A 68 4.76 -2.83 -16.51
CA THR A 68 4.68 -3.72 -15.33
C THR A 68 5.66 -4.90 -15.34
N ARG A 69 6.32 -5.19 -16.48
CA ARG A 69 7.32 -6.24 -16.65
C ARG A 69 8.77 -5.74 -16.54
N LEU A 70 8.96 -4.42 -16.47
CA LEU A 70 10.26 -3.74 -16.41
C LEU A 70 10.47 -3.04 -15.06
N CYS A 71 9.87 -3.54 -13.97
CA CYS A 71 10.24 -3.07 -12.64
C CYS A 71 11.64 -3.57 -12.26
N GLY A 72 12.30 -2.89 -11.32
CA GLY A 72 13.57 -3.35 -10.75
C GLY A 72 14.78 -3.09 -11.63
N VAL A 73 14.68 -2.16 -12.58
CA VAL A 73 15.77 -1.87 -13.54
C VAL A 73 16.23 -0.42 -13.51
N HIS A 74 15.42 0.50 -12.98
CA HIS A 74 15.75 1.91 -12.98
C HIS A 74 16.34 2.37 -11.65
N THR A 75 17.42 3.13 -11.73
CA THR A 75 18.00 3.88 -10.61
C THR A 75 18.34 5.28 -11.11
N LEU A 76 18.27 6.27 -10.24
CA LEU A 76 18.67 7.63 -10.58
C LEU A 76 20.16 7.68 -10.85
N ALA A 77 20.56 8.38 -11.91
CA ALA A 77 21.96 8.42 -12.32
C ALA A 77 22.82 9.25 -11.36
N ASP A 78 22.24 10.31 -10.78
CA ASP A 78 22.89 11.18 -9.81
C ASP A 78 22.60 10.70 -8.37
N PRO A 79 23.64 10.32 -7.59
CA PRO A 79 23.48 9.91 -6.20
C PRO A 79 22.81 10.97 -5.33
N ALA A 80 23.05 12.27 -5.58
CA ALA A 80 22.40 13.34 -4.82
C ALA A 80 20.89 13.37 -5.06
N ASN A 81 20.44 13.05 -6.27
CA ASN A 81 19.02 12.90 -6.58
C ASN A 81 18.42 11.66 -5.93
N ALA A 82 19.16 10.55 -5.84
CA ALA A 82 18.73 9.35 -5.13
C ALA A 82 18.55 9.60 -3.62
N GLU A 83 19.50 10.29 -3.00
CA GLU A 83 19.40 10.73 -1.60
C GLU A 83 18.22 11.67 -1.36
N LEU A 84 18.02 12.64 -2.26
CA LEU A 84 16.88 13.56 -2.18
C LEU A 84 15.55 12.80 -2.32
N LEU A 85 15.45 11.87 -3.27
CA LEU A 85 14.26 11.04 -3.46
C LEU A 85 13.97 10.19 -2.21
N ALA A 86 14.99 9.56 -1.62
CA ALA A 86 14.85 8.80 -0.38
C ALA A 86 14.33 9.68 0.76
N ALA A 87 14.92 10.87 0.96
CA ALA A 87 14.47 11.81 1.98
C ALA A 87 13.03 12.33 1.73
N THR A 88 12.64 12.53 0.46
CA THR A 88 11.26 12.88 0.11
C THR A 88 10.30 11.71 0.36
N ALA A 89 10.72 10.47 0.12
CA ALA A 89 9.94 9.28 0.42
C ALA A 89 9.71 9.10 1.94
N GLU A 90 10.71 9.39 2.78
CA GLU A 90 10.52 9.42 4.25
C GLU A 90 9.42 10.41 4.66
N LYS A 91 9.51 11.66 4.19
CA LYS A 91 8.50 12.70 4.49
C LYS A 91 7.11 12.32 3.97
N ALA A 92 7.05 11.67 2.81
CA ALA A 92 5.80 11.17 2.24
C ALA A 92 5.24 10.03 3.12
N PHE A 93 6.08 9.13 3.62
CA PHE A 93 5.67 8.03 4.49
C PHE A 93 5.22 8.51 5.89
N GLU A 94 5.92 9.49 6.48
CA GLU A 94 5.47 10.16 7.70
C GLU A 94 4.09 10.80 7.53
N TRP A 95 3.86 11.46 6.38
CA TRP A 95 2.56 12.02 6.07
C TRP A 95 1.49 10.92 5.92
N LEU A 96 1.80 9.81 5.26
CA LEU A 96 0.89 8.65 5.15
C LEU A 96 0.50 8.12 6.53
N GLN A 97 1.47 7.95 7.43
CA GLN A 97 1.19 7.53 8.81
C GLN A 97 0.23 8.48 9.52
N ALA A 98 0.39 9.79 9.34
CA ALA A 98 -0.51 10.80 9.91
C ALA A 98 -1.91 10.79 9.27
N GLN A 99 -2.07 10.22 8.07
CA GLN A 99 -3.38 10.05 7.42
C GLN A 99 -4.03 8.69 7.72
N ALA A 100 -3.35 7.79 8.44
CA ALA A 100 -3.91 6.49 8.76
C ALA A 100 -5.21 6.67 9.55
N PRO A 101 -6.33 6.05 9.13
CA PRO A 101 -7.57 6.09 9.90
C PRO A 101 -7.39 5.44 11.27
N GLU A 102 -8.28 5.77 12.22
CA GLU A 102 -8.25 5.16 13.54
C GLU A 102 -8.28 3.62 13.46
N GLY A 103 -7.40 2.98 14.23
CA GLY A 103 -7.23 1.52 14.23
C GLY A 103 -6.40 0.98 13.07
N TYR A 104 -6.00 1.80 12.10
CA TYR A 104 -5.09 1.44 11.01
C TYR A 104 -3.72 2.08 11.20
N ARG A 105 -2.71 1.49 10.55
CA ARG A 105 -1.38 2.09 10.44
C ARG A 105 -0.73 1.73 9.12
N PHE A 106 0.03 2.66 8.55
CA PHE A 106 0.92 2.34 7.45
C PHE A 106 2.24 1.78 7.99
N VAL A 107 2.73 0.71 7.37
CA VAL A 107 4.01 0.07 7.69
C VAL A 107 4.84 -0.02 6.41
N ARG A 108 6.13 0.30 6.50
CA ARG A 108 7.07 0.17 5.38
C ARG A 108 8.05 -0.95 5.65
N THR A 109 8.05 -1.95 4.77
CA THR A 109 9.01 -3.06 4.75
C THR A 109 9.64 -3.14 3.36
N ASP A 110 9.36 -4.21 2.60
CA ASP A 110 9.61 -4.30 1.16
C ASP A 110 8.52 -3.59 0.34
N ALA A 111 7.38 -3.24 0.93
CA ALA A 111 6.36 -2.39 0.33
C ALA A 111 5.77 -1.46 1.41
N VAL A 112 4.92 -0.52 1.00
CA VAL A 112 4.02 0.14 1.94
C VAL A 112 2.79 -0.72 2.12
N TYR A 113 2.56 -1.13 3.36
CA TYR A 113 1.38 -1.86 3.79
C TYR A 113 0.47 -0.94 4.58
N LEU A 114 -0.84 -1.11 4.44
CA LEU A 114 -1.79 -0.69 5.48
C LEU A 114 -2.14 -1.93 6.30
N GLU A 115 -1.98 -1.84 7.61
CA GLU A 115 -2.30 -2.88 8.59
C GLU A 115 -3.35 -2.38 9.59
N GLY A 116 -4.01 -3.31 10.28
CA GLY A 116 -4.99 -3.01 11.31
C GLY A 116 -6.42 -2.97 10.77
N GLY A 117 -7.24 -2.10 11.36
CA GLY A 117 -8.68 -2.02 11.13
C GLY A 117 -9.49 -2.93 12.06
N PRO A 118 -10.82 -2.81 12.04
CA PRO A 118 -11.70 -3.73 12.76
C PRO A 118 -11.48 -5.15 12.26
N ALA A 119 -11.40 -6.11 13.19
CA ALA A 119 -11.18 -7.52 12.86
C ALA A 119 -12.27 -8.07 11.92
N LEU A 120 -13.50 -7.57 12.08
CA LEU A 120 -14.66 -7.92 11.28
C LEU A 120 -15.49 -6.66 11.00
N VAL A 121 -15.99 -6.57 9.77
CA VAL A 121 -16.99 -5.59 9.34
C VAL A 121 -18.23 -6.36 8.92
N VAL A 122 -19.36 -6.04 9.54
CA VAL A 122 -20.68 -6.55 9.19
C VAL A 122 -21.45 -5.42 8.51
N TRP A 123 -22.11 -5.70 7.40
CA TRP A 123 -23.01 -4.73 6.76
C TRP A 123 -24.20 -5.40 6.09
N GLU A 124 -25.25 -4.63 5.89
CA GLU A 124 -26.47 -5.04 5.20
C GLU A 124 -26.32 -4.79 3.69
N ALA A 125 -26.38 -5.85 2.89
CA ALA A 125 -26.44 -5.81 1.43
C ALA A 125 -27.89 -6.07 0.95
N PRO A 126 -28.21 -5.77 -0.32
CA PRO A 126 -29.57 -5.97 -0.85
C PRO A 126 -30.15 -7.38 -0.66
N ASP A 127 -29.27 -8.39 -0.64
CA ASP A 127 -29.64 -9.81 -0.58
C ASP A 127 -29.38 -10.45 0.80
N GLY A 128 -29.10 -9.64 1.84
CA GLY A 128 -28.87 -10.09 3.21
C GLY A 128 -27.62 -9.49 3.85
N TRP A 129 -27.28 -9.99 5.03
CA TRP A 129 -26.12 -9.53 5.79
C TRP A 129 -24.84 -10.20 5.30
N VAL A 130 -23.75 -9.47 5.31
CA VAL A 130 -22.43 -9.96 4.88
C VAL A 130 -21.41 -9.55 5.92
N VAL A 131 -20.50 -10.46 6.23
CA VAL A 131 -19.37 -10.19 7.12
C VAL A 131 -18.08 -10.35 6.35
N GLY A 132 -17.09 -9.53 6.67
CA GLY A 132 -15.73 -9.78 6.22
C GLY A 132 -14.66 -9.21 7.11
N ASP A 133 -13.46 -9.75 6.97
CA ASP A 133 -12.28 -9.29 7.70
C ASP A 133 -11.57 -8.17 6.95
N ALA A 134 -10.60 -7.53 7.60
CA ALA A 134 -9.74 -6.50 7.01
C ALA A 134 -9.01 -6.97 5.73
N ALA A 135 -8.75 -8.28 5.60
CA ALA A 135 -8.04 -8.92 4.48
C ALA A 135 -8.93 -9.24 3.26
N CYS A 136 -10.13 -8.65 3.19
CA CYS A 136 -11.11 -8.82 2.11
C CYS A 136 -11.62 -10.27 1.98
N ARG A 137 -11.61 -11.05 3.06
CA ARG A 137 -12.39 -12.29 3.10
C ARG A 137 -13.82 -11.94 3.42
N TRP A 138 -14.76 -12.50 2.67
CA TRP A 138 -16.17 -12.22 2.82
C TRP A 138 -16.95 -13.54 2.98
N ALA A 139 -17.99 -13.50 3.80
CA ALA A 139 -18.95 -14.58 3.96
C ALA A 139 -20.37 -14.02 3.94
N GLY A 140 -21.33 -14.87 3.56
CA GLY A 140 -22.75 -14.52 3.41
C GLY A 140 -23.29 -14.86 2.01
N PRO A 141 -24.52 -14.42 1.68
CA PRO A 141 -25.42 -13.64 2.54
C PRO A 141 -25.96 -14.45 3.73
N PHE A 142 -26.14 -13.78 4.87
CA PHE A 142 -26.80 -14.29 6.08
C PHE A 142 -28.18 -13.64 6.23
N GLU A 143 -29.10 -14.32 6.89
CA GLU A 143 -30.46 -13.80 7.10
C GLU A 143 -30.46 -12.69 8.16
N THR A 144 -29.55 -12.76 9.13
CA THR A 144 -29.49 -11.79 10.24
C THR A 144 -28.08 -11.23 10.50
N GLU A 145 -28.03 -10.02 11.08
CA GLU A 145 -26.78 -9.39 11.56
C GLU A 145 -26.05 -10.26 12.59
N ALA A 146 -26.81 -10.95 13.46
CA ALA A 146 -26.28 -11.81 14.50
C ALA A 146 -25.55 -13.03 13.91
N GLU A 147 -26.12 -13.67 12.88
CA GLU A 147 -25.48 -14.76 12.15
C GLU A 147 -24.21 -14.29 11.45
N ALA A 148 -24.27 -13.14 10.76
CA ALA A 148 -23.11 -12.56 10.10
C ALA A 148 -21.97 -12.26 11.10
N SER A 149 -22.29 -11.69 12.25
CA SER A 149 -21.32 -11.37 13.31
C SER A 149 -20.65 -12.61 13.91
N GLN A 150 -21.33 -13.76 13.89
CA GLN A 150 -20.84 -15.04 14.42
C GLN A 150 -20.15 -15.91 13.37
N ALA A 151 -20.25 -15.59 12.08
CA ALA A 151 -19.81 -16.46 10.99
C ALA A 151 -18.29 -16.49 10.75
N LEU A 152 -17.53 -15.53 11.27
CA LEU A 152 -16.06 -15.52 11.17
C LEU A 152 -15.33 -15.54 12.54
N PRO A 153 -15.50 -16.58 13.39
CA PRO A 153 -14.76 -16.68 14.64
C PRO A 153 -13.37 -17.32 14.48
N GLU A 154 -13.05 -17.96 13.36
CA GLU A 154 -11.79 -18.73 13.19
C GLU A 154 -11.22 -18.74 11.77
N VAL A 155 -10.77 -17.60 11.24
CA VAL A 155 -9.89 -17.66 10.06
C VAL A 155 -8.44 -17.86 10.47
N GLN A 156 -8.12 -19.09 10.91
CA GLN A 156 -6.76 -19.62 10.78
C GLN A 156 -6.52 -19.97 9.30
N VAL A 157 -6.03 -19.01 8.50
CA VAL A 157 -5.47 -19.39 7.19
C VAL A 157 -4.01 -19.76 7.38
N GLN A 158 -3.84 -21.07 7.27
CA GLN A 158 -2.64 -21.88 7.32
C GLN A 158 -1.45 -21.26 6.57
N ARG A 159 -0.26 -21.42 7.16
CA ARG A 159 1.03 -21.15 6.51
C ARG A 159 1.08 -21.86 5.17
N ALA A 160 1.40 -21.13 4.11
CA ALA A 160 1.94 -21.73 2.90
C ALA A 160 3.32 -22.34 3.25
N THR A 161 3.38 -23.66 3.42
CA THR A 161 4.64 -24.40 3.44
C THR A 161 4.99 -24.87 2.04
N LYS A 162 6.13 -24.35 1.58
CA LYS A 162 7.00 -24.68 0.45
C LYS A 162 6.48 -24.42 -0.96
#